data_AF-A0A662MGC6-F1
#
_entry.id   AF-A0A662MGC6-F1
#
_cell.length_a   1.000
_cell.length_b   1.000
_cell.length_c   1.000
_cell.angle_alpha   90.00
_cell.angle_beta   90.00
_cell.angle_gamma   90.00
#
_symmetry.space_group_name_H-M   'P 1'
#
loop_
_entity.id
_entity.type
_entity.pdbx_description
1 polymer ?
#
loop_
_entity_poly.entity_id
_entity_poly.type
_entity_poly.pdbx_seq_one_letter_code
_entity_poly.pdbx_strand_id
1 'polypeptide(L)'
;MGEVSGGVLEDVRDDLAYAILTTSDLAEAFRPLAEWKTSKGVPAQIFLLDGEGGVLSSYDGRDEPERIHNFLRDLKERSPSLTWLLLGGDSEIIPCRRLYVNWTYQ
;
A
#
# COMPACT_ATOMS: atom_id res chain seq x y z
N MET A 1 -2.74 -11.90 -17.11
CA MET A 1 -3.97 -11.12 -16.87
C MET A 1 -3.91 -10.77 -15.39
N GLY A 2 -3.31 -9.62 -15.05
CA GLY A 2 -3.14 -9.22 -13.65
C GLY A 2 -4.47 -8.75 -13.10
N GLU A 3 -4.96 -9.44 -12.08
CA GLU A 3 -6.20 -9.08 -11.38
C GLU A 3 -5.94 -7.79 -10.58
N VAL A 4 -6.71 -6.75 -10.89
CA VAL A 4 -6.85 -5.58 -10.02
C VAL A 4 -7.76 -6.00 -8.87
N SER A 5 -7.16 -6.60 -7.85
CA SER A 5 -7.83 -6.85 -6.59
C SER A 5 -8.11 -5.50 -5.93
N GLY A 6 -9.39 -5.07 -5.97
CA GLY A 6 -9.88 -4.02 -5.09
C GLY A 6 -9.41 -4.32 -3.67
N GLY A 7 -9.00 -3.29 -2.93
CA GLY A 7 -8.13 -3.33 -1.74
C GLY A 7 -8.63 -4.11 -0.50
N VAL A 8 -9.45 -5.12 -0.68
CA VAL A 8 -9.70 -6.19 0.27
C VAL A 8 -8.53 -7.17 0.23
N LEU A 9 -7.96 -7.49 1.40
CA LEU A 9 -6.88 -8.47 1.56
C LEU A 9 -7.30 -9.94 1.22
N GLU A 10 -8.44 -10.14 0.56
CA GLU A 10 -9.02 -11.46 0.26
C GLU A 10 -8.22 -12.24 -0.78
N ASP A 11 -7.51 -11.54 -1.67
CA ASP A 11 -6.70 -12.15 -2.74
C ASP A 11 -5.20 -11.79 -2.63
N VAL A 12 -4.72 -11.65 -1.40
CA VAL A 12 -3.30 -11.40 -1.14
C VAL A 12 -2.55 -12.73 -1.12
N ARG A 13 -1.55 -12.82 -1.98
CA ARG A 13 -0.68 -14.00 -2.07
C ARG A 13 0.26 -14.07 -0.87
N ASP A 14 0.46 -15.26 -0.31
CA ASP A 14 1.42 -15.46 0.79
C ASP A 14 2.88 -15.25 0.33
N ASP A 15 3.16 -15.50 -0.95
CA ASP A 15 4.45 -15.30 -1.61
C ASP A 15 4.67 -13.87 -2.13
N LEU A 16 3.74 -12.94 -1.86
CA LEU A 16 3.88 -11.55 -2.27
C LEU A 16 5.17 -10.96 -1.72
N ALA A 17 6.02 -10.45 -2.62
CA ALA A 17 7.31 -9.88 -2.26
C ALA A 17 7.33 -8.35 -2.41
N TYR A 18 6.48 -7.79 -3.28
CA TYR A 18 6.47 -6.36 -3.63
C TYR A 18 5.05 -5.79 -3.63
N ALA A 19 4.74 -4.88 -2.71
CA ALA A 19 3.46 -4.17 -2.68
C ALA A 19 3.59 -2.78 -3.31
N ILE A 20 2.62 -2.38 -4.13
CA ILE A 20 2.50 -1.03 -4.66
C ILE A 20 1.23 -0.42 -4.10
N LEU A 21 1.35 0.63 -3.29
CA LEU A 21 0.21 1.37 -2.75
C LEU A 21 0.07 2.69 -3.52
N THR A 22 -1.07 2.90 -4.18
CA THR A 22 -1.30 4.04 -5.09
C THR A 22 -2.78 4.43 -5.10
N THR A 23 -3.14 5.55 -5.71
CA THR A 23 -4.54 5.89 -6.01
C THR A 23 -5.05 5.18 -7.25
N SER A 24 -6.37 5.07 -7.35
CA SER A 24 -7.11 4.53 -8.48
C SER A 24 -6.73 5.18 -9.82
N ASP A 25 -6.52 6.50 -9.85
CA ASP A 25 -6.09 7.25 -11.03
C ASP A 25 -4.72 6.83 -11.58
N LEU A 26 -3.82 6.39 -10.70
CA LEU A 26 -2.44 6.03 -11.05
C LEU A 26 -2.22 4.52 -11.18
N ALA A 27 -3.18 3.71 -10.74
CA ALA A 27 -3.07 2.25 -10.72
C ALA A 27 -2.71 1.65 -12.09
N GLU A 28 -3.35 2.16 -13.16
CA GLU A 28 -3.12 1.69 -14.53
C GLU A 28 -1.69 1.97 -15.00
N ALA A 29 -1.08 3.08 -14.57
CA ALA A 29 0.31 3.41 -14.89
C ALA A 29 1.31 2.46 -14.21
N PHE A 30 0.95 1.91 -13.04
CA PHE A 30 1.79 0.96 -12.30
C PHE A 30 1.58 -0.51 -12.72
N ARG A 31 0.52 -0.83 -13.47
CA ARG A 31 0.24 -2.20 -13.94
C ARG A 31 1.42 -2.83 -14.72
N PRO A 32 2.05 -2.14 -15.69
CA PRO A 32 3.19 -2.71 -16.41
C PRO A 32 4.38 -3.00 -15.50
N LEU A 33 4.57 -2.20 -14.45
CA LEU A 33 5.63 -2.40 -13.47
C LEU A 33 5.37 -3.66 -12.62
N ALA A 34 4.14 -3.84 -12.13
CA ALA A 34 3.76 -5.01 -11.34
C ALA A 34 3.89 -6.30 -12.16
N GLU A 35 3.42 -6.29 -13.41
CA GLU A 35 3.55 -7.43 -14.33
C GLU A 35 5.01 -7.75 -14.64
N TRP A 36 5.83 -6.74 -14.92
CA TRP A 36 7.25 -6.93 -15.19
C TRP A 36 7.99 -7.51 -13.97
N LYS A 37 7.73 -7.00 -12.76
CA LYS A 37 8.32 -7.55 -11.52
C LYS A 37 7.93 -9.01 -11.32
N THR A 38 6.65 -9.32 -11.48
CA THR A 38 6.13 -10.69 -11.36
C THR A 38 6.77 -11.61 -12.40
N SER A 39 6.94 -11.16 -13.64
CA SER A 39 7.62 -11.93 -14.70
C SER A 39 9.09 -12.23 -14.40
N LYS A 40 9.74 -11.42 -13.56
CA LYS A 40 11.13 -11.60 -13.12
C LYS A 40 11.26 -12.47 -11.86
N GLY A 41 10.15 -13.03 -11.37
CA GLY A 41 10.13 -13.84 -10.15
C GLY A 41 10.02 -13.03 -8.87
N VAL A 42 9.56 -11.77 -8.95
CA VAL A 42 9.21 -10.95 -7.78
C VAL A 42 7.71 -10.72 -7.81
N PRO A 43 6.90 -11.57 -7.14
CA PRO A 43 5.45 -11.41 -7.11
C PRO A 43 5.10 -10.01 -6.59
N ALA A 44 4.39 -9.25 -7.42
CA ALA A 44 4.03 -7.87 -7.14
C ALA A 44 2.52 -7.64 -7.28
N GLN A 45 1.94 -6.87 -6.37
CA GLN A 45 0.50 -6.57 -6.33
C GLN A 45 0.27 -5.09 -6.06
N ILE A 46 -0.77 -4.54 -6.68
CA ILE A 46 -1.18 -3.14 -6.55
C ILE A 46 -2.34 -3.07 -5.57
N PHE A 47 -2.27 -2.13 -4.64
CA PHE A 47 -3.29 -1.82 -3.65
C PHE A 47 -3.74 -0.38 -3.82
N LEU A 48 -5.05 -0.18 -3.76
CA LEU A 48 -5.67 1.13 -3.91
C LEU A 48 -5.83 1.80 -2.55
N LEU A 49 -5.40 3.05 -2.47
CA LEU A 49 -5.55 3.88 -1.29
C LEU A 49 -7.00 4.38 -1.12
N ASP A 50 -7.62 4.72 -2.25
CA ASP A 50 -8.93 5.36 -2.40
C ASP A 50 -9.96 4.44 -3.07
N GLY A 51 -11.20 4.93 -3.21
CA GLY A 51 -12.31 4.21 -3.84
C GLY A 51 -13.04 3.23 -2.91
N GLU A 52 -14.09 2.58 -3.43
CA GLU A 52 -14.76 1.50 -2.71
C GLU A 52 -13.83 0.28 -2.61
N GLY A 53 -13.62 -0.18 -1.38
CA GLY A 53 -12.68 -1.27 -1.10
C GLY A 53 -11.21 -0.82 -1.03
N GLY A 54 -10.91 0.48 -1.11
CA GLY A 54 -9.56 0.99 -0.87
C GLY A 54 -9.12 0.88 0.59
N VAL A 55 -7.84 1.15 0.87
CA VAL A 55 -7.26 1.09 2.22
C VAL A 55 -7.91 2.09 3.17
N LEU A 56 -8.01 3.36 2.75
CA LEU A 56 -8.94 4.30 3.35
C LEU A 56 -10.33 3.82 2.93
N SER A 57 -11.36 3.75 3.76
CA SER A 57 -12.62 3.00 3.59
C SER A 57 -12.57 1.62 4.24
N SER A 58 -11.58 0.75 3.96
CA SER A 58 -11.56 -0.61 4.53
C SER A 58 -10.95 -0.70 5.93
N TYR A 59 -10.11 0.24 6.33
CA TYR A 59 -9.44 0.23 7.64
C TYR A 59 -9.91 1.37 8.52
N ASP A 60 -10.09 1.07 9.80
CA ASP A 60 -10.31 2.07 10.85
C ASP A 60 -8.99 2.63 11.38
N GLY A 61 -9.05 3.87 11.84
CA GLY A 61 -7.91 4.60 12.41
C GLY A 61 -8.29 6.04 12.73
N ARG A 62 -7.52 6.69 13.60
CA ARG A 62 -7.73 8.09 13.99
C ARG A 62 -7.47 9.06 12.83
N ASP A 63 -6.54 8.69 11.96
CA ASP A 63 -6.07 9.47 10.83
C ASP A 63 -5.66 8.54 9.68
N GLU A 64 -5.61 9.07 8.45
CA GLU A 64 -5.24 8.30 7.25
C GLU A 64 -3.89 7.56 7.38
N PRO A 65 -2.81 8.15 7.95
CA PRO A 65 -1.58 7.42 8.23
C PRO A 65 -1.76 6.18 9.11
N GLU A 66 -2.61 6.25 10.15
CA GLU A 66 -2.88 5.11 11.02
C GLU A 66 -3.64 4.01 10.29
N ARG A 67 -4.58 4.37 9.41
CA ARG A 67 -5.32 3.42 8.57
C ARG A 67 -4.38 2.67 7.62
N ILE A 68 -3.49 3.40 6.95
CA ILE A 68 -2.47 2.82 6.08
C ILE A 68 -1.53 1.92 6.87
N HIS A 69 -1.10 2.35 8.07
CA HIS A 69 -0.24 1.53 8.93
C HIS A 69 -0.91 0.22 9.34
N ASN A 70 -2.18 0.26 9.74
CA ASN A 70 -2.96 -0.94 10.09
C ASN A 70 -3.06 -1.90 8.90
N PHE A 71 -3.34 -1.38 7.70
CA PHE A 71 -3.32 -2.17 6.47
C PHE A 71 -1.97 -2.83 6.20
N LEU A 72 -0.87 -2.07 6.30
CA LEU A 72 0.48 -2.60 6.02
C LEU A 72 0.89 -3.68 7.02
N ARG A 73 0.48 -3.55 8.29
CA ARG A 73 0.70 -4.59 9.31
C ARG A 73 -0.01 -5.88 8.90
N ASP A 74 -1.30 -5.79 8.60
CA ASP A 74 -2.11 -6.96 8.26
C ASP A 74 -1.64 -7.59 6.93
N LEU A 75 -1.20 -6.78 5.97
CA LEU A 75 -0.57 -7.23 4.74
C LEU A 75 0.72 -8.01 5.00
N LYS A 76 1.58 -7.52 5.91
CA LYS A 76 2.83 -8.21 6.26
C LYS A 76 2.59 -9.52 7.02
N GLU A 77 1.53 -9.59 7.82
CA GLU A 77 1.12 -10.82 8.50
C GLU A 77 0.63 -11.88 7.50
N ARG A 78 -0.13 -11.49 6.47
CA ARG A 78 -0.61 -12.39 5.41
C ARG A 78 0.46 -12.78 4.40
N SER A 79 1.42 -11.89 4.16
CA SER A 79 2.54 -12.11 3.23
C SER A 79 3.87 -11.95 3.97
N PRO A 80 4.34 -12.99 4.67
CA PRO A 80 5.63 -12.96 5.36
C PRO A 80 6.80 -12.62 4.43
N SER A 81 6.69 -12.98 3.15
CA SER A 81 7.69 -12.73 2.09
C SER A 81 7.77 -11.26 1.64
N LEU A 82 6.80 -10.42 2.05
CA LEU A 82 6.73 -9.02 1.62
C LEU A 82 7.98 -8.26 2.07
N THR A 83 8.78 -7.82 1.12
CA THR A 83 10.09 -7.19 1.38
C THR A 83 10.10 -5.73 0.94
N TRP A 84 9.32 -5.39 -0.08
CA TRP A 84 9.33 -4.06 -0.69
C TRP A 84 7.94 -3.45 -0.70
N LEU A 85 7.87 -2.17 -0.37
CA LEU A 85 6.69 -1.32 -0.50
C LEU A 85 7.04 -0.13 -1.38
N LEU A 86 6.29 0.04 -2.47
CA LEU A 86 6.31 1.22 -3.31
C LEU A 86 5.11 2.09 -2.97
N LEU A 87 5.38 3.36 -2.68
CA LEU A 87 4.36 4.38 -2.47
C LEU A 87 4.24 5.17 -3.78
N GLY A 88 3.18 4.88 -4.54
CA GLY A 88 2.88 5.49 -5.84
C GLY A 88 2.07 6.77 -5.67
N GLY A 89 2.75 7.89 -5.45
CA GLY A 89 2.11 9.20 -5.30
C GLY A 89 3.02 10.22 -4.60
N ASP A 90 2.53 11.45 -4.45
CA ASP A 90 3.19 12.49 -3.65
C ASP A 90 2.84 12.36 -2.16
N SER A 91 3.60 13.04 -1.30
CA SER A 91 3.35 13.26 0.13
C SER A 91 2.00 13.89 0.46
N GLU A 92 1.33 14.52 -0.52
CA GLU A 92 -0.06 14.97 -0.42
C GLU A 92 -1.07 13.81 -0.52
N ILE A 93 -0.68 12.70 -1.15
CA ILE A 93 -1.52 11.51 -1.40
C ILE A 93 -1.24 10.42 -0.36
N ILE A 94 0.01 10.30 0.12
CA ILE A 94 0.38 9.35 1.17
C ILE A 94 0.87 10.14 2.38
N PRO A 95 -0.02 10.43 3.34
CA PRO A 95 0.27 11.34 4.43
C PRO A 95 1.35 10.75 5.35
N CYS A 96 2.43 11.52 5.52
CA CYS A 96 3.54 11.15 6.39
C CYS A 96 3.27 11.58 7.84
N ARG A 97 3.51 10.70 8.81
CA ARG A 97 3.36 11.03 10.24
C ARG A 97 4.53 11.92 10.69
N ARG A 98 4.25 13.21 10.93
CA ARG A 98 5.24 14.19 11.41
C ARG A 98 5.31 14.18 12.94
N LEU A 99 6.51 14.09 13.48
CA LEU A 99 6.80 14.33 14.90
C LEU A 99 7.38 15.74 15.05
N TYR A 100 6.76 16.56 15.90
CA TYR A 100 7.29 17.87 16.27
C TYR A 100 7.94 17.76 17.64
N VAL A 101 9.23 18.07 17.73
CA VAL A 101 9.93 18.23 19.01
C VAL A 101 9.87 19.71 19.37
N ASN A 102 9.25 20.03 20.51
CA ASN A 102 9.20 21.40 21.01
C ASN A 102 10.54 21.72 21.70
N TRP A 103 11.34 22.60 21.10
CA TRP A 103 12.61 23.07 21.66
C TRP A 103 12.35 24.26 22.58
N THR A 104 11.88 24.01 23.80
CA THR A 104 11.89 25.05 24.83
C THR A 104 13.23 24.99 25.57
N TYR A 105 14.07 26.03 25.43
CA TYR A 105 15.20 26.25 26.33
C TYR A 105 14.65 26.54 27.75
N GLN A 106 15.09 25.77 28.75
CA GLN A 106 14.88 26.10 30.17
C GLN A 106 15.93 27.09 30.66
#